data_AF-A0AAU9X4I0-F1
#
_entry.id   AF-A0AAU9X4I0-F1
#
_cell.length_a   1.000
_cell.length_b   1.000
_cell.length_c   1.000
_cell.angle_alpha   90.00
_cell.angle_beta   90.00
_cell.angle_gamma   90.00
#
_symmetry.space_group_name_H-M   'P 1'
#
loop_
_entity.id
_entity.type
_entity.pdbx_description
1 polymer ?
#
loop_
_entity_poly.entity_id
_entity_poly.type
_entity_poly.pdbx_seq_one_letter_code
_entity_poly.pdbx_strand_id
1 'polypeptide(L)'
;MNFSHWKQLGRQVLINSNINNWLLGFWREGDINCSIIKHKTGPSHELVPSRFSPDQSNSYGPLLCMTKRYTSTNNYFDGHTENHRPTHDPLGGNSPNQKKNVANPHGNIFIRVE
;
A
#
# COMPACT_ATOMS: atom_id res chain seq x y z
N MET A 1 15.45 -7.27 1.43
CA MET A 1 15.43 -6.29 0.32
C MET A 1 16.75 -5.55 0.37
N ASN A 2 17.40 -5.28 -0.77
CA ASN A 2 18.61 -4.46 -0.75
C ASN A 2 18.22 -2.98 -0.86
N PHE A 3 18.33 -2.23 0.24
CA PHE A 3 17.94 -0.81 0.28
C PHE A 3 18.86 0.08 -0.57
N SER A 4 20.05 -0.38 -0.96
CA SER A 4 20.90 0.37 -1.89
C SER A 4 20.27 0.49 -3.28
N HIS A 5 19.58 -0.56 -3.75
CA HIS A 5 18.87 -0.54 -5.03
C HIS A 5 17.64 0.37 -4.99
N TRP A 6 17.00 0.54 -3.82
CA TRP A 6 15.89 1.47 -3.67
C TRP A 6 16.32 2.92 -3.97
N LYS A 7 17.51 3.34 -3.54
CA LYS A 7 18.04 4.68 -3.88
C LYS A 7 18.16 4.87 -5.40
N GLN A 8 18.53 3.81 -6.14
CA GLN A 8 18.66 3.87 -7.60
C GLN A 8 17.32 3.94 -8.33
N LEU A 9 16.24 3.43 -7.72
CA LEU A 9 14.88 3.45 -8.27
C LEU A 9 14.16 4.80 -8.11
N GLY A 10 14.74 5.74 -7.34
CA GLY A 10 14.33 7.15 -7.27
C GLY A 10 12.89 7.38 -6.83
N ARG A 11 12.56 7.09 -5.55
CA ARG A 11 11.27 7.42 -4.88
C ARG A 11 11.42 7.60 -3.37
N GLN A 12 10.37 8.09 -2.71
CA GLN A 12 10.34 8.44 -1.27
C GLN A 12 9.74 7.35 -0.38
N VAL A 13 8.73 6.61 -0.86
CA VAL A 13 8.11 5.51 -0.11
C VAL A 13 8.27 4.18 -0.83
N LEU A 14 8.53 3.15 -0.04
CA LEU A 14 8.40 1.75 -0.40
C LEU A 14 7.36 1.10 0.52
N ILE A 15 6.32 0.55 -0.08
CA ILE A 15 5.35 -0.31 0.60
C ILE A 15 5.72 -1.74 0.25
N ASN A 16 6.08 -2.51 1.27
CA ASN A 16 6.25 -3.94 1.13
C ASN A 16 5.10 -4.67 1.81
N SER A 17 4.72 -5.82 1.27
CA SER A 17 3.77 -6.72 1.90
C SER A 17 4.08 -8.15 1.49
N ASN A 18 3.80 -9.12 2.36
CA ASN A 18 3.84 -10.53 1.98
C ASN A 18 2.47 -11.05 1.50
N ILE A 19 1.42 -10.23 1.63
CA ILE A 19 0.04 -10.51 1.22
C ILE A 19 -0.49 -9.58 0.10
N ASN A 20 0.24 -8.53 -0.25
CA ASN A 20 -0.04 -7.61 -1.36
C ASN A 20 1.25 -7.29 -2.16
N ASN A 21 1.11 -6.72 -3.35
CA ASN A 21 2.23 -6.32 -4.20
C ASN A 21 3.11 -5.27 -3.53
N TRP A 22 4.38 -5.25 -3.90
CA TRP A 22 5.28 -4.20 -3.43
C TRP A 22 5.14 -2.98 -4.32
N LEU A 23 4.94 -1.83 -3.69
CA LEU A 23 4.71 -0.57 -4.36
C LEU A 23 5.83 0.39 -4.04
N LEU A 24 6.21 1.18 -5.04
CA LEU A 24 7.11 2.30 -4.89
C LEU A 24 6.35 3.56 -5.25
N GLY A 25 6.50 4.66 -4.51
CA GLY A 25 5.74 5.88 -4.78
C GLY A 25 6.28 7.13 -4.10
N PHE A 26 5.51 8.22 -4.22
CA PHE A 26 5.76 9.47 -3.51
C PHE A 26 5.03 9.49 -2.18
N TRP A 27 5.65 10.06 -1.15
CA TRP A 27 5.06 10.21 0.17
C TRP A 27 4.53 11.65 0.34
N ARG A 28 3.58 12.01 -0.51
CA ARG A 28 2.96 13.35 -0.53
C ARG A 28 1.46 13.21 -0.54
N GLU A 29 0.78 13.90 0.36
CA GLU A 29 -0.68 13.89 0.43
C GLU A 29 -1.31 14.28 -0.91
N GLY A 30 -2.44 13.64 -1.21
CA GLY A 30 -3.19 13.86 -2.43
C GLY A 30 -2.81 12.87 -3.53
N ASP A 31 -2.74 13.35 -4.76
CA ASP A 31 -2.50 12.49 -5.91
C ASP A 31 -1.01 12.09 -6.00
N ILE A 32 -0.77 10.79 -6.13
CA ILE A 32 0.56 10.17 -6.15
C ILE A 32 0.73 9.30 -7.39
N ASN A 33 1.99 9.16 -7.81
CA ASN A 33 2.38 8.15 -8.79
C ASN A 33 2.98 6.95 -8.07
N CYS A 34 2.36 5.78 -8.25
CA CYS A 34 2.87 4.51 -7.75
C CYS A 34 3.23 3.56 -8.89
N SER A 35 4.10 2.59 -8.61
CA SER A 35 4.38 1.47 -9.52
C SER A 35 4.63 0.22 -8.72
N ILE A 36 4.26 -0.92 -9.32
CA ILE A 36 4.60 -2.23 -8.77
C ILE A 36 6.07 -2.50 -9.06
N ILE A 37 6.83 -2.86 -8.03
CA ILE A 37 8.22 -3.29 -8.19
C ILE A 37 8.41 -4.78 -7.91
N LYS A 38 7.40 -5.43 -7.32
CA LYS A 38 7.37 -6.88 -7.11
C LYS A 38 5.94 -7.38 -6.98
N HIS A 39 5.61 -8.37 -7.82
CA HIS A 39 4.33 -9.07 -7.73
C HIS A 39 4.39 -10.10 -6.59
N LYS A 40 3.39 -10.05 -5.72
CA LYS A 40 3.16 -11.02 -4.62
C LYS A 40 1.83 -11.74 -4.80
N THR A 41 0.89 -11.11 -5.48
CA THR A 41 -0.43 -11.63 -5.79
C THR A 41 -0.50 -12.05 -7.26
N GLY A 42 -1.66 -12.55 -7.71
CA GLY A 42 -1.84 -13.04 -9.08
C GLY A 42 -1.72 -11.96 -10.16
N PRO A 43 -1.61 -12.35 -11.46
CA PRO A 43 -1.43 -11.43 -12.58
C PRO A 43 -2.65 -10.50 -12.85
N SER A 44 -3.84 -10.80 -12.32
CA SER A 44 -5.00 -9.91 -12.41
C SER A 44 -4.93 -8.69 -11.49
N HIS A 45 -3.86 -8.57 -10.69
CA HIS A 45 -3.73 -7.60 -9.61
C HIS A 45 -2.70 -6.50 -9.92
N GLU A 46 -2.72 -5.95 -11.13
CA GLU A 46 -1.73 -4.95 -11.58
C GLU A 46 -2.11 -3.50 -11.22
N LEU A 47 -3.17 -3.33 -10.44
CA LEU A 47 -3.65 -2.03 -10.00
C LEU A 47 -2.70 -1.39 -8.98
N VAL A 48 -2.47 -0.08 -9.14
CA VAL A 48 -1.66 0.74 -8.22
C VAL A 48 -2.47 1.91 -7.67
N PRO A 49 -2.29 2.24 -6.37
CA PRO A 49 -2.96 3.40 -5.79
C PRO A 49 -2.50 4.69 -6.47
N SER A 50 -3.45 5.62 -6.59
CA SER A 50 -3.24 6.94 -7.20
C SER A 50 -3.39 8.07 -6.18
N ARG A 51 -3.75 7.76 -4.93
CA ARG A 51 -3.92 8.73 -3.86
C ARG A 51 -3.26 8.26 -2.56
N PHE A 52 -2.59 9.18 -1.88
CA PHE A 52 -2.07 9.00 -0.53
C PHE A 52 -2.79 9.97 0.43
N SER A 53 -3.11 9.47 1.63
CA SER A 53 -3.60 10.28 2.73
C SER A 53 -2.85 9.89 4.00
N PRO A 54 -2.04 10.80 4.59
CA PRO A 54 -1.27 10.47 5.79
C PRO A 54 -2.16 10.32 7.02
N ASP A 55 -3.21 11.15 7.10
CA ASP A 55 -4.24 11.11 8.11
C ASP A 55 -5.49 11.85 7.57
N GLN A 56 -6.61 11.16 7.37
CA GLN A 56 -7.91 11.81 7.17
C GLN A 56 -8.60 11.93 8.52
N SER A 57 -9.44 12.95 8.72
CA SER A 57 -10.38 13.00 9.83
C SER A 57 -11.16 11.67 9.93
N ASN A 58 -10.90 10.87 10.98
CA ASN A 58 -11.35 9.49 11.25
C ASN A 58 -10.51 8.33 10.67
N SER A 59 -9.30 8.59 10.19
CA SER A 59 -8.29 7.58 9.94
C SER A 59 -7.34 7.52 11.14
N TYR A 60 -6.76 6.35 11.37
CA TYR A 60 -5.80 6.12 12.45
C TYR A 60 -4.44 5.70 11.87
N GLY A 61 -4.16 6.12 10.63
CA GLY A 61 -2.86 5.92 9.99
C GLY A 61 -2.87 6.09 8.47
N PRO A 62 -1.73 5.80 7.82
CA PRO A 62 -1.54 6.09 6.40
C PRO A 62 -2.40 5.22 5.48
N LEU A 63 -3.09 5.90 4.55
CA LEU A 63 -4.03 5.30 3.61
C LEU A 63 -3.58 5.50 2.16
N LEU A 64 -3.64 4.43 1.36
CA LEU A 64 -3.45 4.43 -0.09
C LEU A 64 -4.71 3.95 -0.80
N CYS A 65 -5.23 4.78 -1.69
CA CYS A 65 -6.47 4.53 -2.42
C CYS A 65 -6.28 4.58 -3.93
N MET A 66 -7.14 3.85 -4.64
CA MET A 66 -7.24 3.89 -6.11
C MET A 66 -7.96 5.14 -6.62
N THR A 67 -8.85 5.72 -5.81
CA THR A 67 -9.64 6.92 -6.12
C THR A 67 -9.76 7.84 -4.90
N LYS A 68 -10.54 8.92 -5.00
CA LYS A 68 -10.86 9.79 -3.86
C LYS A 68 -11.75 9.13 -2.79
N ARG A 69 -12.34 7.96 -3.07
CA ARG A 69 -13.28 7.28 -2.17
C ARG A 69 -12.54 6.32 -1.23
N TYR A 70 -12.89 6.34 0.05
CA TYR A 70 -12.37 5.41 1.05
C TYR A 70 -12.66 3.94 0.71
N THR A 71 -13.78 3.67 0.04
CA THR A 71 -14.12 2.31 -0.44
C THR A 71 -13.14 1.76 -1.46
N SER A 72 -12.24 2.61 -1.99
CA SER A 72 -11.23 2.23 -2.97
C SER A 72 -9.84 1.98 -2.35
N THR A 73 -9.80 1.39 -1.16
CA THR A 73 -8.57 1.21 -0.36
C THR A 73 -7.73 0.06 -0.88
N ASN A 74 -6.46 0.34 -1.19
CA ASN A 74 -5.45 -0.65 -1.60
C ASN A 74 -4.53 -1.07 -0.45
N ASN A 75 -4.01 -0.10 0.31
CA ASN A 75 -3.32 -0.37 1.56
C ASN A 75 -3.80 0.63 2.61
N TYR A 76 -4.06 0.15 3.82
CA TYR A 76 -4.35 1.01 4.96
C TYR A 76 -3.62 0.47 6.19
N PHE A 77 -2.62 1.23 6.60
CA PHE A 77 -1.77 0.91 7.74
C PHE A 77 -2.37 1.56 8.97
N ASP A 78 -3.15 0.76 9.71
CA ASP A 78 -3.88 1.17 10.90
C ASP A 78 -3.65 0.12 12.01
N GLY A 79 -3.59 0.55 13.26
CA GLY A 79 -3.60 -0.33 14.44
C GLY A 79 -5.02 -0.77 14.86
N HIS A 80 -6.04 -0.15 14.30
CA HIS A 80 -7.45 -0.41 14.57
C HIS A 80 -7.96 -1.64 13.80
N THR A 81 -8.72 -2.51 14.46
CA THR A 81 -9.17 -3.80 13.89
C THR A 81 -10.61 -3.81 13.39
N GLU A 82 -11.35 -2.72 13.56
CA GLU A 82 -12.74 -2.61 13.09
C GLU A 82 -12.83 -2.36 11.58
N ASN A 83 -14.03 -2.58 11.00
CA ASN A 83 -14.40 -2.14 9.64
C ASN A 83 -13.42 -2.57 8.52
N HIS A 84 -12.91 -3.80 8.61
CA HIS A 84 -11.99 -4.45 7.65
C HIS A 84 -10.54 -3.91 7.65
N ARG A 85 -10.10 -3.32 8.77
CA ARG A 85 -8.75 -2.77 8.96
C ARG A 85 -7.84 -3.72 9.76
N PRO A 86 -6.52 -3.72 9.53
CA PRO A 86 -5.81 -3.05 8.43
C PRO A 86 -6.13 -3.68 7.06
N THR A 87 -6.00 -2.89 5.99
CA THR A 87 -6.37 -3.31 4.63
C THR A 87 -5.12 -3.54 3.77
N HIS A 88 -5.08 -4.67 3.07
CA HIS A 88 -4.06 -5.00 2.05
C HIS A 88 -4.73 -5.61 0.82
N ASP A 89 -5.47 -4.79 0.08
CA ASP A 89 -6.27 -5.24 -1.06
C ASP A 89 -5.60 -4.86 -2.39
N PRO A 90 -4.99 -5.81 -3.12
CA PRO A 90 -4.41 -5.54 -4.44
C PRO A 90 -5.40 -4.96 -5.47
N LEU A 91 -6.69 -5.28 -5.34
CA LEU A 91 -7.73 -4.78 -6.25
C LEU A 91 -8.30 -3.43 -5.80
N GLY A 92 -7.93 -2.97 -4.61
CA GLY A 92 -8.27 -1.65 -4.13
C GLY A 92 -9.76 -1.48 -3.84
N GLY A 93 -10.49 -2.53 -3.47
CA GLY A 93 -11.93 -2.52 -3.18
C GLY A 93 -12.24 -2.68 -1.69
N ASN A 94 -11.26 -2.48 -0.81
CA ASN A 94 -11.36 -2.76 0.63
C ASN A 94 -11.96 -4.16 0.93
N SER A 95 -11.50 -5.17 0.19
CA SER A 95 -12.04 -6.53 0.15
C SER A 95 -10.95 -7.57 0.42
N PRO A 96 -11.31 -8.81 0.80
CA PRO A 96 -10.35 -9.85 1.18
C PRO A 96 -9.65 -10.50 -0.03
N ASN A 97 -9.01 -9.71 -0.91
CA ASN A 97 -8.29 -10.19 -2.11
C ASN A 97 -6.78 -10.37 -1.89
N GLN A 98 -6.31 -10.21 -0.66
CA GLN A 98 -4.93 -10.44 -0.27
C GLN A 98 -4.53 -11.90 -0.51
N LYS A 99 -3.23 -12.15 -0.73
CA LYS A 99 -2.70 -13.51 -0.85
C LYS A 99 -3.05 -14.33 0.40
N LYS A 100 -3.62 -15.52 0.19
CA LYS A 100 -3.99 -16.46 1.26
C LYS A 100 -2.85 -17.41 1.59
N ASN A 101 -2.98 -18.13 2.72
CA ASN A 101 -2.03 -19.16 3.16
C ASN A 101 -0.59 -18.63 3.36
N VAL A 102 -0.48 -17.41 3.89
CA VAL A 102 0.81 -16.78 4.21
C VAL A 102 0.99 -16.81 5.73
N ALA A 103 2.08 -17.42 6.20
CA ALA A 103 2.45 -17.39 7.61
C ALA A 103 2.82 -15.96 8.04
N ASN A 104 2.27 -15.51 9.18
CA ASN A 104 2.46 -14.17 9.73
C ASN A 104 2.25 -13.04 8.69
N PRO A 105 1.00 -12.85 8.22
CA PRO A 105 0.69 -11.86 7.19
C PRO A 105 0.95 -10.44 7.69
N HIS A 106 1.69 -9.64 6.93
CA HIS A 106 2.05 -8.27 7.31
C HIS A 106 2.40 -7.39 6.09
N GLY A 107 2.45 -6.08 6.33
CA GLY A 107 3.04 -5.10 5.44
C GLY A 107 3.89 -4.10 6.22
N ASN A 108 4.85 -3.48 5.54
CA ASN A 108 5.69 -2.43 6.10
C ASN A 108 5.73 -1.24 5.14
N ILE A 109 5.82 -0.04 5.72
CA ILE A 109 6.10 1.20 5.01
C ILE A 109 7.52 1.62 5.34
N PHE A 110 8.35 1.84 4.33
CA PHE A 110 9.67 2.46 4.48
C PHE A 110 9.62 3.83 3.84
N ILE A 111 10.02 4.84 4.62
CA ILE A 111 10.06 6.24 4.20
C ILE A 111 11.53 6.64 4.16
N ARG A 112 11.95 7.24 3.05
CA ARG A 112 13.26 7.87 2.90
C ARG A 112 13.06 9.36 2.77
N VAL A 113 13.64 10.10 3.72
CA VAL A 113 13.81 11.55 3.61
C VAL A 113 15.09 11.78 2.82
N GLU A 114 15.05 12.71 1.86
CA GLU A 114 16.23 13.14 1.12
C GLU A 114 17.01 14.21 1.89
#